data_AF-A0A439Z4E6-F1
#
_entry.id   AF-A0A439Z4E6-F1
#
_cell.length_a   1.000
_cell.length_b   1.000
_cell.length_c   1.000
_cell.angle_alpha   90.00
_cell.angle_beta   90.00
_cell.angle_gamma   90.00
#
_symmetry.space_group_name_H-M   'P 1'
#
loop_
_entity.id
_entity.type
_entity.pdbx_description
1 polymer ?
#
loop_
_entity_poly.entity_id
_entity_poly.type
_entity_poly.pdbx_seq_one_letter_code
_entity_poly.pdbx_strand_id
1 'polypeptide(L)'
;EMAFRVFAPDSRITARNRDRSFFRPWGVLGGKAAGLSDMVVNPGTEHERRLGNIDTAVLQPGDLLDIRSAGGGGRGDPHLREPWRVAQDVRRGYVSEASAERDYGVVIRDGEVDEQATGQLRARHKPSAGHFHFGPERDGYEAQWTPAAYDRLTAILRDLPIHWRFFAKTEIFRRMRGRSGPEGVQAAFDAACERFPELPRPRPVREAAE
;
A
#
# COMPACT_ATOMS: atom_id res chain seq x y z
N GLU A 1 6.78 1.22 17.41
CA GLU A 1 5.36 0.90 17.68
C GLU A 1 4.95 1.69 18.90
N MET A 2 3.71 2.16 18.94
CA MET A 2 3.17 2.88 20.09
C MET A 2 1.74 2.41 20.31
N ALA A 3 1.45 1.94 21.52
CA ALA A 3 0.11 1.53 21.89
C ALA A 3 -0.31 2.20 23.20
N PHE A 4 -1.55 2.64 23.29
CA PHE A 4 -2.11 3.21 24.52
C PHE A 4 -3.59 2.89 24.66
N ARG A 5 -4.03 2.81 25.92
CA ARG A 5 -5.42 2.55 26.28
C ARG A 5 -6.08 3.82 26.78
N VAL A 6 -7.31 4.06 26.33
CA VAL A 6 -8.11 5.18 26.82
C VAL A 6 -9.11 4.72 27.88
N PHE A 7 -9.47 5.61 28.81
CA PHE A 7 -10.41 5.31 29.89
C PHE A 7 -11.56 6.32 29.99
N ALA A 8 -11.51 7.41 29.22
CA ALA A 8 -12.58 8.39 29.15
C ALA A 8 -13.47 8.12 27.91
N PRO A 9 -14.79 8.29 28.03
CA PRO A 9 -15.70 8.13 26.90
C PRO A 9 -15.42 9.16 25.80
N ASP A 10 -15.69 8.76 24.57
CA ASP A 10 -15.55 9.60 23.36
C ASP A 10 -14.19 10.29 23.22
N SER A 11 -13.12 9.59 23.62
CA SER A 11 -11.75 10.08 23.48
C SER A 11 -11.41 10.27 22.00
N ARG A 12 -11.17 11.53 21.59
CA ARG A 12 -10.87 11.89 20.20
C ARG A 12 -9.37 11.99 19.97
N ILE A 13 -8.89 11.25 18.99
CA ILE A 13 -7.48 11.24 18.59
C ILE A 13 -7.41 11.67 17.13
N THR A 14 -6.72 12.78 16.88
CA THR A 14 -6.45 13.25 15.53
C THR A 14 -5.39 12.37 14.89
N ALA A 15 -5.70 11.74 13.77
CA ALA A 15 -4.84 10.80 13.07
C ALA A 15 -4.58 11.25 11.62
N ARG A 16 -4.13 12.50 11.45
CA ARG A 16 -3.92 13.09 10.11
C ARG A 16 -2.62 12.63 9.46
N ASN A 17 -2.55 12.81 8.14
CA ASN A 17 -1.37 12.55 7.29
C ASN A 17 -0.80 11.13 7.47
N ARG A 18 -1.69 10.13 7.50
CA ARG A 18 -1.30 8.71 7.60
C ARG A 18 -0.93 8.16 6.24
N ASP A 19 0.14 8.74 5.69
CA ASP A 19 0.78 8.24 4.49
C ASP A 19 1.24 6.79 4.69
N ARG A 20 1.36 6.07 3.58
CA ARG A 20 1.84 4.68 3.55
C ARG A 20 0.93 3.67 4.24
N SER A 21 -0.35 4.03 4.44
CA SER A 21 -1.39 3.12 4.95
C SER A 21 -2.08 2.30 3.85
N PHE A 22 -1.89 2.70 2.58
CA PHE A 22 -2.37 1.94 1.42
C PHE A 22 -1.21 1.50 0.50
N PHE A 23 -0.27 2.40 0.21
CA PHE A 23 0.94 2.07 -0.55
C PHE A 23 2.18 2.10 0.34
N ARG A 24 2.77 0.94 0.58
CA ARG A 24 3.98 0.79 1.39
C ARG A 24 5.17 1.57 0.81
N PRO A 25 6.18 1.91 1.63
CA PRO A 25 7.44 2.47 1.14
C PRO A 25 8.16 1.45 0.27
N TRP A 26 8.54 1.86 -0.94
CA TRP A 26 9.15 0.98 -1.92
C TRP A 26 10.65 0.80 -1.68
N GLY A 27 11.16 -0.38 -2.01
CA GLY A 27 12.59 -0.62 -2.06
C GLY A 27 13.20 -0.16 -3.39
N VAL A 28 14.53 0.01 -3.41
CA VAL A 28 15.28 0.43 -4.60
C VAL A 28 16.54 -0.43 -4.81
N LEU A 29 16.98 -0.56 -6.06
CA LEU A 29 18.21 -1.26 -6.44
C LEU A 29 18.30 -2.68 -5.86
N GLY A 30 17.21 -3.46 -5.98
CA GLY A 30 17.10 -4.81 -5.41
C GLY A 30 16.63 -4.87 -3.94
N GLY A 31 16.47 -3.73 -3.27
CA GLY A 31 15.88 -3.65 -1.94
C GLY A 31 14.39 -3.95 -1.95
N LYS A 32 13.88 -4.49 -0.84
CA LYS A 32 12.47 -4.84 -0.66
C LYS A 32 11.65 -3.67 -0.11
N ALA A 33 10.35 -3.67 -0.42
CA ALA A 33 9.40 -2.74 0.20
C ALA A 33 9.22 -3.03 1.69
N ALA A 34 8.93 -1.99 2.47
CA ALA A 34 8.71 -2.09 3.91
C ALA A 34 7.28 -2.57 4.25
N GLY A 35 6.95 -2.61 5.54
CA GLY A 35 5.58 -2.75 6.02
C GLY A 35 4.74 -1.49 5.81
N LEU A 36 3.41 -1.66 5.80
CA LEU A 36 2.47 -0.54 5.80
C LEU A 36 2.49 0.18 7.16
N SER A 37 2.13 1.46 7.11
CA SER A 37 1.64 2.17 8.29
C SER A 37 0.27 1.60 8.64
N ASP A 38 -0.02 1.43 9.93
CA ASP A 38 -1.34 1.01 10.36
C ASP A 38 -1.73 1.66 11.69
N MET A 39 -3.04 1.76 11.90
CA MET A 39 -3.64 2.19 13.15
C MET A 39 -4.84 1.30 13.43
N VAL A 40 -4.75 0.53 14.51
CA VAL A 40 -5.70 -0.54 14.82
C VAL A 40 -6.27 -0.33 16.21
N VAL A 41 -7.58 -0.32 16.32
CA VAL A 41 -8.27 -0.36 17.62
C VAL A 41 -8.48 -1.82 18.01
N ASN A 42 -8.17 -2.17 19.25
CA ASN A 42 -8.33 -3.49 19.85
C ASN A 42 -7.81 -4.64 18.96
N PRO A 43 -6.52 -4.60 18.54
CA PRO A 43 -5.94 -5.63 17.68
C PRO A 43 -6.07 -7.03 18.30
N GLY A 44 -6.45 -8.02 17.49
CA GLY A 44 -6.60 -9.41 17.92
C GLY A 44 -7.85 -9.72 18.73
N THR A 45 -8.82 -8.80 18.79
CA THR A 45 -10.10 -9.00 19.49
C THR A 45 -11.29 -9.04 18.51
N GLU A 46 -12.46 -9.43 19.00
CA GLU A 46 -13.72 -9.35 18.23
C GLU A 46 -14.12 -7.91 17.84
N HIS A 47 -13.53 -6.91 18.52
CA HIS A 47 -13.75 -5.49 18.27
C HIS A 47 -12.61 -4.84 17.47
N GLU A 48 -11.76 -5.64 16.80
CA GLU A 48 -10.68 -5.10 15.98
C GLU A 48 -11.22 -4.17 14.89
N ARG A 49 -10.66 -2.97 14.81
CA ARG A 49 -10.97 -2.00 13.75
C ARG A 49 -9.70 -1.39 13.18
N ARG A 50 -9.45 -1.65 11.90
CA ARG A 50 -8.39 -0.97 11.15
C ARG A 50 -8.90 0.36 10.64
N LEU A 51 -8.24 1.43 11.07
CA LEU A 51 -8.69 2.79 10.82
C LEU A 51 -8.21 3.33 9.46
N GLY A 52 -7.16 2.74 8.87
CA GLY A 52 -6.66 3.16 7.56
C GLY A 52 -6.23 4.63 7.56
N ASN A 53 -6.65 5.38 6.54
CA ASN A 53 -6.38 6.82 6.42
C ASN A 53 -7.64 7.62 6.76
N ILE A 54 -7.86 7.87 8.06
CA ILE A 54 -8.96 8.71 8.59
C ILE A 54 -8.39 9.89 9.37
N ASP A 55 -9.12 11.00 9.43
CA ASP A 55 -8.62 12.20 10.13
C ASP A 55 -8.76 12.14 11.66
N THR A 56 -9.73 11.38 12.17
CA THR A 56 -10.04 11.35 13.60
C THR A 56 -10.58 9.99 14.02
N ALA A 57 -9.97 9.39 15.04
CA ALA A 57 -10.46 8.20 15.72
C ALA A 57 -11.24 8.63 16.98
N VAL A 58 -12.40 8.01 17.20
CA VAL A 58 -13.16 8.14 18.46
C VAL A 58 -13.09 6.80 19.16
N LEU A 59 -12.58 6.81 20.38
CA LEU A 59 -12.36 5.62 21.20
C LEU A 59 -13.24 5.64 22.46
N GLN A 60 -13.59 4.46 22.93
CA GLN A 60 -14.39 4.22 24.13
C GLN A 60 -13.53 3.72 25.30
N PRO A 61 -14.01 3.83 26.55
CA PRO A 61 -13.24 3.38 27.71
C PRO A 61 -12.86 1.90 27.57
N GLY A 62 -11.57 1.62 27.75
CA GLY A 62 -11.02 0.28 27.60
C GLY A 62 -10.40 0.01 26.22
N ASP A 63 -10.70 0.81 25.19
CA ASP A 63 -10.12 0.64 23.86
C ASP A 63 -8.59 0.82 23.89
N LEU A 64 -7.90 -0.12 23.27
CA LEU A 64 -6.47 -0.08 22.98
C LEU A 64 -6.26 0.41 21.55
N LEU A 65 -5.56 1.53 21.38
CA LEU A 65 -5.10 1.97 20.07
C LEU A 65 -3.65 1.58 19.86
N ASP A 66 -3.39 0.75 18.85
CA ASP A 66 -2.05 0.42 18.34
C ASP A 66 -1.74 1.27 17.10
N ILE A 67 -0.62 1.98 17.14
CA ILE A 67 -0.12 2.81 16.05
C ILE A 67 1.24 2.26 15.59
N ARG A 68 1.27 1.84 14.32
CA ARG A 68 2.45 1.32 13.64
C ARG A 68 2.87 2.31 12.56
N SER A 69 4.08 2.84 12.69
CA SER A 69 4.69 3.64 11.62
C SER A 69 5.25 2.73 10.55
N ALA A 70 5.13 3.15 9.28
CA ALA A 70 5.85 2.49 8.20
C ALA A 70 7.36 2.67 8.40
N GLY A 71 8.13 1.63 8.08
CA GLY A 71 9.60 1.73 7.97
C GLY A 71 10.02 2.31 6.62
N GLY A 72 11.32 2.59 6.45
CA GLY A 72 11.87 2.96 5.14
C GLY A 72 11.97 1.75 4.22
N GLY A 73 11.78 1.95 2.91
CA GLY A 73 12.05 0.90 1.93
C GLY A 73 13.54 0.59 1.82
N GLY A 74 13.86 -0.68 1.57
CA GLY A 74 15.24 -1.16 1.53
C GLY A 74 16.03 -0.67 0.31
N ARG A 75 17.36 -0.68 0.41
CA ARG A 75 18.27 -0.43 -0.71
C ARG A 75 19.25 -1.58 -0.86
N GLY A 76 19.46 -2.04 -2.09
CA GLY A 76 20.38 -3.15 -2.36
C GLY A 76 19.73 -4.51 -2.11
N ASP A 77 20.28 -5.55 -2.75
CA ASP A 77 19.88 -6.93 -2.47
C ASP A 77 20.17 -7.29 -1.00
N PRO A 78 19.15 -7.66 -0.20
CA PRO A 78 19.34 -8.07 1.19
C PRO A 78 20.32 -9.23 1.38
N HIS A 79 20.45 -10.14 0.40
CA HIS A 79 21.35 -11.29 0.49
C HIS A 79 22.82 -10.91 0.33
N LEU A 80 23.12 -9.68 -0.11
CA LEU A 80 24.47 -9.13 -0.16
C LEU A 80 24.84 -8.40 1.14
N ARG A 81 23.93 -8.27 2.10
CA ARG A 81 24.26 -7.70 3.41
C ARG A 81 25.14 -8.67 4.21
N GLU A 82 26.18 -8.15 4.86
CA GLU A 82 27.08 -8.99 5.66
C GLU A 82 26.34 -9.75 6.78
N PRO A 83 26.52 -11.08 6.93
CA PRO A 83 25.80 -11.88 7.93
C PRO A 83 25.97 -11.38 9.37
N TRP A 84 27.19 -10.98 9.74
CA TRP A 84 27.48 -10.45 11.08
C TRP A 84 26.70 -9.16 11.40
N ARG A 85 26.41 -8.33 10.39
CA ARG A 85 25.56 -7.13 10.56
C ARG A 85 24.11 -7.52 10.79
N VAL A 86 23.63 -8.55 10.11
CA VAL A 86 22.28 -9.08 10.32
C VAL A 86 22.15 -9.67 11.73
N ALA A 87 23.14 -10.43 12.21
CA ALA A 87 23.15 -10.92 13.59
C ALA A 87 23.15 -9.78 14.63
N GLN A 88 23.87 -8.68 14.35
CA GLN A 88 23.81 -7.49 15.19
C GLN A 88 22.43 -6.82 15.19
N ASP A 89 21.75 -6.77 14.03
CA ASP A 89 20.39 -6.24 13.92
C ASP A 89 19.39 -7.12 14.68
N VAL A 90 19.58 -8.44 14.68
CA VAL A 90 18.79 -9.39 15.48
C VAL A 90 19.02 -9.20 16.97
N ARG A 91 20.28 -9.12 17.41
CA ARG A 91 20.63 -8.86 18.81
C ARG A 91 20.07 -7.55 19.34
N ARG A 92 19.87 -6.56 18.45
CA ARG A 92 19.28 -5.25 18.75
C ARG A 92 17.74 -5.25 18.67
N GLY A 93 17.12 -6.33 18.23
CA GLY A 93 15.66 -6.43 18.08
C GLY A 93 15.09 -5.68 16.87
N TYR A 94 15.93 -5.25 15.92
CA TYR A 94 15.45 -4.62 14.68
C TYR A 94 14.95 -5.64 13.66
N VAL A 95 15.50 -6.85 13.70
CA VAL A 95 15.17 -7.97 12.83
C VAL A 95 14.90 -9.18 13.73
N SER A 96 13.88 -9.98 13.43
CA SER A 96 13.70 -11.27 14.11
C SER A 96 14.57 -12.36 13.46
N GLU A 97 14.94 -13.42 14.17
CA GLU A 97 15.67 -14.55 13.59
C GLU A 97 14.95 -15.12 12.35
N ALA A 98 13.62 -15.26 12.42
CA ALA A 98 12.81 -15.69 11.29
C ALA A 98 12.87 -14.72 10.08
N SER A 99 13.01 -13.42 10.33
CA SER A 99 13.17 -12.43 9.25
C SER A 99 14.61 -12.37 8.74
N ALA A 100 15.62 -12.62 9.57
CA ALA A 100 17.00 -12.77 9.16
C ALA A 100 17.13 -13.91 8.12
N GLU A 101 16.52 -15.06 8.42
CA GLU A 101 16.51 -16.21 7.51
C GLU A 101 15.72 -15.90 6.24
N ARG A 102 14.45 -15.49 6.36
CA ARG A 102 13.57 -15.25 5.21
C ARG A 102 14.05 -14.13 4.30
N ASP A 103 14.49 -13.01 4.86
CA ASP A 103 14.70 -11.79 4.08
C ASP A 103 16.14 -11.58 3.65
N TYR A 104 17.11 -11.96 4.50
CA TYR A 104 18.55 -11.76 4.26
C TYR A 104 19.29 -13.07 3.94
N GLY A 105 18.62 -14.22 4.05
CA GLY A 105 19.23 -15.52 3.88
C GLY A 105 20.25 -15.86 4.97
N VAL A 106 20.13 -15.29 6.17
CA VAL A 106 21.07 -15.47 7.28
C VAL A 106 20.41 -16.31 8.37
N VAL A 107 21.01 -17.47 8.66
CA VAL A 107 20.54 -18.37 9.71
C VAL A 107 21.31 -18.06 10.99
N ILE A 108 20.57 -17.86 12.09
CA ILE A 108 21.14 -17.59 13.42
C ILE A 108 20.78 -18.76 14.33
N ARG A 109 21.76 -19.27 15.08
CA ARG A 109 21.59 -20.31 16.09
C ARG A 109 22.35 -19.91 17.33
N ASP A 110 21.70 -20.02 18.49
CA ASP A 110 22.29 -19.66 19.78
C ASP A 110 22.92 -18.25 19.80
N GLY A 111 22.33 -17.31 19.04
CA GLY A 111 22.79 -15.92 18.95
C GLY A 111 23.96 -15.65 17.98
N GLU A 112 24.43 -16.68 17.28
CA GLU A 112 25.55 -16.61 16.32
C GLU A 112 25.13 -17.02 14.91
N VAL A 113 25.89 -16.56 13.90
CA VAL A 113 25.62 -16.89 12.48
C VAL A 113 26.02 -18.34 12.20
N ASP A 114 25.10 -19.12 11.64
CA ASP A 114 25.44 -20.39 10.99
C ASP A 114 25.90 -20.10 9.55
N GLU A 115 27.23 -20.03 9.37
CA GLU A 115 27.86 -19.72 8.08
C GLU A 115 27.53 -20.78 7.01
N GLN A 116 27.46 -22.05 7.37
CA GLN A 116 27.19 -23.13 6.43
C GLN A 116 25.74 -23.05 5.92
N ALA A 117 24.77 -22.92 6.82
CA ALA A 117 23.36 -22.81 6.45
C ALA A 117 23.07 -21.50 5.70
N THR A 118 23.70 -20.39 6.13
CA THR A 118 23.64 -19.08 5.45
C THR A 118 24.18 -19.18 4.02
N GLY A 119 25.34 -19.82 3.82
CA GLY A 119 25.92 -20.03 2.50
C GLY A 119 25.01 -20.85 1.57
N GLN A 120 24.42 -21.93 2.07
CA GLN A 120 23.48 -22.76 1.30
C GLN A 120 22.21 -22.00 0.91
N LEU A 121 21.65 -21.21 1.83
CA LEU A 121 20.45 -20.43 1.58
C LEU A 121 20.70 -19.34 0.55
N ARG A 122 21.81 -18.61 0.68
CA ARG A 122 22.22 -17.56 -0.26
C ARG A 122 22.61 -18.09 -1.64
N ALA A 123 23.17 -19.30 -1.73
CA ALA A 123 23.48 -19.92 -3.03
C ALA A 123 22.24 -20.19 -3.90
N ARG A 124 21.05 -20.29 -3.29
CA ARG A 124 19.77 -20.48 -4.00
C ARG A 124 19.09 -19.16 -4.36
N HIS A 125 19.63 -18.03 -3.89
CA HIS A 125 19.03 -16.72 -4.11
C HIS A 125 19.16 -16.28 -5.56
N LYS A 126 18.05 -15.75 -6.11
CA LYS A 126 18.04 -15.06 -7.40
C LYS A 126 17.81 -13.58 -7.13
N PRO A 127 18.75 -12.70 -7.52
CA PRO A 127 18.59 -11.26 -7.34
C PRO A 127 17.30 -10.75 -8.01
N SER A 128 16.68 -9.75 -7.40
CA SER A 128 15.57 -9.04 -8.02
C SER A 128 16.05 -8.21 -9.22
N ALA A 129 15.31 -8.25 -10.34
CA ALA A 129 15.69 -7.59 -11.59
C ALA A 129 15.20 -6.12 -11.70
N GLY A 130 14.38 -5.64 -10.76
CA GLY A 130 13.74 -4.32 -10.85
C GLY A 130 14.52 -3.20 -10.15
N HIS A 131 14.45 -1.97 -10.69
CA HIS A 131 14.96 -0.79 -10.00
C HIS A 131 14.14 -0.48 -8.74
N PHE A 132 12.83 -0.66 -8.80
CA PHE A 132 11.91 -0.46 -7.69
C PHE A 132 11.24 -1.77 -7.29
N HIS A 133 11.07 -1.97 -5.99
CA HIS A 133 10.17 -2.97 -5.45
C HIS A 133 9.01 -2.24 -4.77
N PHE A 134 7.90 -2.05 -5.47
CA PHE A 134 6.76 -1.29 -4.95
C PHE A 134 5.93 -2.08 -3.94
N GLY A 135 5.80 -3.39 -4.18
CA GLY A 135 5.04 -4.30 -3.34
C GLY A 135 3.57 -4.42 -3.77
N PRO A 136 2.87 -5.40 -3.19
CA PRO A 136 1.65 -5.96 -3.77
C PRO A 136 0.51 -4.95 -3.88
N GLU A 137 0.40 -3.98 -2.98
CA GLU A 137 -0.68 -2.99 -3.01
C GLU A 137 -0.55 -2.05 -4.21
N ARG A 138 0.66 -1.56 -4.49
CA ARG A 138 0.89 -0.69 -5.64
C ARG A 138 0.91 -1.49 -6.93
N ASP A 139 1.52 -2.67 -6.95
CA ASP A 139 1.53 -3.55 -8.12
C ASP A 139 0.08 -3.91 -8.53
N GLY A 140 -0.78 -4.25 -7.56
CA GLY A 140 -2.20 -4.52 -7.81
C GLY A 140 -2.97 -3.27 -8.27
N TYR A 141 -2.67 -2.10 -7.70
CA TYR A 141 -3.29 -0.86 -8.13
C TYR A 141 -2.91 -0.47 -9.56
N GLU A 142 -1.63 -0.60 -9.94
CA GLU A 142 -1.15 -0.27 -11.29
C GLU A 142 -1.58 -1.33 -12.33
N ALA A 143 -1.79 -2.58 -11.93
CA ALA A 143 -2.41 -3.59 -12.77
C ALA A 143 -3.88 -3.25 -13.11
N GLN A 144 -4.61 -2.65 -12.15
CA GLN A 144 -5.97 -2.16 -12.39
C GLN A 144 -5.98 -0.83 -13.16
N TRP A 145 -5.15 0.13 -12.73
CA TRP A 145 -5.03 1.48 -13.27
C TRP A 145 -3.78 1.62 -14.14
N THR A 146 -3.84 1.02 -15.32
CA THR A 146 -2.77 1.12 -16.32
C THR A 146 -2.66 2.54 -16.90
N PRO A 147 -1.55 2.90 -17.58
CA PRO A 147 -1.46 4.18 -18.29
C PRO A 147 -2.64 4.43 -19.23
N ALA A 148 -3.05 3.42 -20.00
CA ALA A 148 -4.22 3.52 -20.88
C ALA A 148 -5.55 3.74 -20.12
N ALA A 149 -5.68 3.20 -18.91
CA ALA A 149 -6.83 3.47 -18.04
C ALA A 149 -6.86 4.95 -17.62
N TYR A 150 -5.71 5.52 -17.25
CA TYR A 150 -5.59 6.94 -16.92
C TYR A 150 -5.82 7.83 -18.13
N ASP A 151 -5.35 7.46 -19.31
CA ASP A 151 -5.61 8.19 -20.56
C ASP A 151 -7.12 8.21 -20.85
N ARG A 152 -7.80 7.06 -20.68
CA ARG A 152 -9.26 6.98 -20.87
C ARG A 152 -10.01 7.85 -19.88
N LEU A 153 -9.66 7.76 -18.59
CA LEU A 153 -10.23 8.61 -17.55
C LEU A 153 -10.04 10.09 -17.91
N THR A 154 -8.83 10.47 -18.29
CA THR A 154 -8.48 11.85 -18.62
C THR A 154 -9.27 12.36 -19.83
N ALA A 155 -9.45 11.54 -20.87
CA ALA A 155 -10.28 11.86 -22.02
C ALA A 155 -11.74 12.12 -21.61
N ILE A 156 -12.34 11.22 -20.83
CA ILE A 156 -13.71 11.39 -20.31
C ILE A 156 -13.81 12.70 -19.53
N LEU A 157 -12.91 12.93 -18.57
CA LEU A 157 -12.97 14.14 -17.73
C LEU A 157 -12.77 15.42 -18.54
N ARG A 158 -11.92 15.40 -19.57
CA ARG A 158 -11.69 16.56 -20.45
C ARG A 158 -12.97 16.99 -21.16
N ASP A 159 -13.76 16.04 -21.64
CA ASP A 159 -14.96 16.30 -22.43
C ASP A 159 -16.19 16.66 -21.57
N LEU A 160 -16.10 16.49 -20.25
CA LEU A 160 -17.14 16.88 -19.32
C LEU A 160 -17.05 18.36 -18.92
N PRO A 161 -18.19 19.03 -18.67
CA PRO A 161 -18.20 20.34 -18.01
C PRO A 161 -17.45 20.30 -16.67
N ILE A 162 -16.72 21.36 -16.35
CA ILE A 162 -15.79 21.39 -15.21
C ILE A 162 -16.46 20.98 -13.89
N HIS A 163 -17.70 21.41 -13.65
CA HIS A 163 -18.44 21.11 -12.43
C HIS A 163 -18.82 19.62 -12.29
N TRP A 164 -18.83 18.85 -13.37
CA TRP A 164 -19.08 17.39 -13.35
C TRP A 164 -17.82 16.56 -13.17
N ARG A 165 -16.63 17.09 -13.48
CA ARG A 165 -15.39 16.30 -13.55
C ARG A 165 -15.05 15.61 -12.22
N PHE A 166 -15.14 16.33 -11.11
CA PHE A 166 -14.83 15.76 -9.79
C PHE A 166 -15.83 14.66 -9.39
N PHE A 167 -17.12 14.90 -9.64
CA PHE A 167 -18.18 13.91 -9.41
C PHE A 167 -17.96 12.66 -10.27
N ALA A 168 -17.79 12.82 -11.58
CA ALA A 168 -17.57 11.71 -12.51
C ALA A 168 -16.33 10.90 -12.14
N LYS A 169 -15.21 11.56 -11.84
CA LYS A 169 -13.98 10.90 -11.36
C LYS A 169 -14.28 10.04 -10.13
N THR A 170 -14.96 10.59 -9.14
CA THR A 170 -15.30 9.87 -7.89
C THR A 170 -16.19 8.65 -8.16
N GLU A 171 -17.20 8.80 -9.03
CA GLU A 171 -18.09 7.70 -9.39
C GLU A 171 -17.38 6.59 -10.18
N ILE A 172 -16.46 6.95 -11.07
CA ILE A 172 -15.61 6.00 -11.81
C ILE A 172 -14.75 5.21 -10.82
N PHE A 173 -13.99 5.90 -9.96
CA PHE A 173 -13.13 5.24 -8.96
C PHE A 173 -13.92 4.28 -8.07
N ARG A 174 -15.12 4.66 -7.60
CA ARG A 174 -15.99 3.81 -6.78
C ARG A 174 -16.42 2.52 -7.51
N ARG A 175 -16.55 2.58 -8.84
CA ARG A 175 -17.00 1.46 -9.70
C ARG A 175 -15.87 0.66 -10.33
N MET A 176 -14.61 1.02 -10.08
CA MET A 176 -13.47 0.28 -10.64
C MET A 176 -13.22 -1.06 -9.93
N ARG A 177 -13.84 -1.34 -8.78
CA ARG A 177 -13.70 -2.64 -8.11
C ARG A 177 -14.14 -3.77 -9.07
N GLY A 178 -13.24 -4.73 -9.30
CA GLY A 178 -13.46 -5.84 -10.23
C GLY A 178 -13.32 -5.48 -11.72
N ARG A 179 -12.83 -4.27 -12.03
CA ARG A 179 -12.58 -3.78 -13.39
C ARG A 179 -11.13 -3.36 -13.53
N SER A 180 -10.60 -3.32 -14.75
CA SER A 180 -9.22 -2.93 -15.03
C SER A 180 -9.08 -2.32 -16.43
N GLY A 181 -8.05 -1.52 -16.62
CA GLY A 181 -7.71 -0.99 -17.94
C GLY A 181 -8.72 0.05 -18.48
N PRO A 182 -8.54 0.48 -19.73
CA PRO A 182 -9.39 1.50 -20.35
C PRO A 182 -10.85 1.07 -20.50
N GLU A 183 -11.10 -0.21 -20.80
CA GLU A 183 -12.46 -0.77 -20.90
C GLU A 183 -13.16 -0.76 -19.53
N GLY A 184 -12.43 -1.09 -18.47
CA GLY A 184 -12.95 -1.02 -17.10
C GLY A 184 -13.36 0.40 -16.71
N VAL A 185 -12.56 1.40 -17.07
CA VAL A 185 -12.87 2.82 -16.87
C VAL A 185 -14.10 3.23 -17.66
N GLN A 186 -14.21 2.79 -18.93
CA GLN A 186 -15.36 3.08 -19.75
C GLN A 186 -16.65 2.51 -19.14
N ALA A 187 -16.65 1.22 -18.80
CA ALA A 187 -17.79 0.59 -18.15
C ALA A 187 -18.14 1.25 -16.80
N ALA A 188 -17.14 1.75 -16.06
CA ALA A 188 -17.34 2.49 -14.80
C ALA A 188 -18.03 3.83 -15.02
N PHE A 189 -17.67 4.52 -16.09
CA PHE A 189 -18.35 5.74 -16.49
C PHE A 189 -19.77 5.48 -17.00
N ASP A 190 -19.97 4.47 -17.84
CA ASP A 190 -21.30 4.13 -18.36
C ASP A 190 -22.27 3.76 -17.23
N ALA A 191 -21.83 2.93 -16.28
CA ALA A 191 -22.60 2.60 -15.08
C ALA A 191 -22.81 3.81 -14.13
N ALA A 192 -21.99 4.86 -14.22
CA ALA A 192 -22.24 6.11 -13.51
C ALA A 192 -23.35 6.91 -14.22
N CYS A 193 -23.30 7.03 -15.55
CA CYS A 193 -24.33 7.70 -16.35
C CYS A 193 -25.70 7.01 -16.25
N GLU A 194 -25.74 5.67 -16.15
CA GLU A 194 -26.99 4.94 -15.92
C GLU A 194 -27.63 5.27 -14.57
N ARG A 195 -26.82 5.42 -13.53
CA ARG A 195 -27.31 5.77 -12.19
C ARG A 195 -27.65 7.24 -12.05
N PHE A 196 -26.96 8.12 -12.78
CA PHE A 196 -27.13 9.57 -12.73
C PHE A 196 -27.42 10.08 -14.14
N PRO A 197 -28.71 10.07 -14.58
CA PRO A 197 -29.09 10.47 -15.93
C PRO A 197 -28.69 11.90 -16.32
N GLU A 198 -28.50 12.78 -15.34
CA GLU A 198 -28.07 14.16 -15.52
C GLU A 198 -26.57 14.29 -15.82
N LEU A 199 -25.78 13.24 -15.57
CA LEU A 199 -24.35 13.22 -15.90
C LEU A 199 -24.20 13.21 -17.43
N PRO A 200 -23.63 14.27 -18.04
CA PRO A 200 -23.56 14.36 -19.48
C PRO A 200 -22.65 13.28 -20.04
N ARG A 201 -23.05 12.69 -21.17
CA ARG A 201 -22.18 11.82 -21.95
C ARG A 201 -21.36 12.68 -22.92
N PRO A 202 -20.03 12.50 -23.00
CA PRO A 202 -19.22 13.12 -24.05
C PRO A 202 -19.83 12.83 -25.42
N ARG A 203 -20.16 13.86 -26.19
CA ARG A 203 -20.56 13.68 -27.58
C ARG A 203 -19.29 13.35 -28.37
N PRO A 204 -19.33 12.38 -29.31
CA PRO A 204 -18.22 12.23 -30.25
C PRO A 204 -18.02 13.59 -30.95
N VAL A 205 -16.81 14.13 -30.86
CA VAL A 205 -16.44 15.32 -31.62
C VAL A 205 -16.64 14.97 -33.08
N ARG A 206 -17.64 15.57 -33.74
CA ARG A 206 -17.68 15.56 -35.20
C ARG A 206 -16.41 16.30 -35.63
N GLU A 207 -15.49 15.60 -36.29
CA GLU A 207 -14.41 16.26 -37.01
C GLU A 207 -15.05 17.37 -37.85
N ALA A 208 -14.69 18.61 -37.54
CA ALA A 208 -15.04 19.73 -38.40
C ALA A 208 -14.28 19.49 -39.70
N ALA A 209 -14.99 19.00 -40.71
CA ALA A 209 -14.53 19.08 -42.07
C ALA A 209 -14.47 20.56 -42.45
N GLU A 210 -13.25 21.07 -42.61
CA GLU A 210 -12.89 22.23 -43.44
C GLU A 210 -11.39 22.15 -43.81
#